data_AF-A0AAP8TP61-F1
#
_entry.id   AF-A0AAP8TP61-F1
#
_cell.length_a   1.000
_cell.length_b   1.000
_cell.length_c   1.000
_cell.angle_alpha   90.00
_cell.angle_beta   90.00
_cell.angle_gamma   90.00
#
_symmetry.space_group_name_H-M   'P 1'
#
loop_
_entity.id
_entity.type
_entity.pdbx_description
1 polymer ?
#
loop_
_entity_poly.entity_id
_entity_poly.type
_entity_poly.pdbx_seq_one_letter_code
_entity_poly.pdbx_strand_id
1 'polypeptide(L)'
;VKEKLTDGTVIQDMELSGKVLSQPLSEYPPLFREAISHLHNHGSLTMVVPPALAYGETGYPPKVPPNATMIYELRIDNSQAPTKGAQAVKREAGTAGGQG
;
A
#
# COMPACT_ATOMS: atom_id res chain seq x y z
N VAL A 1 3.41 -2.60 -1.06
CA VAL A 1 2.75 -3.28 0.08
C VAL A 1 2.62 -4.75 -0.23
N LYS A 2 2.81 -5.60 0.78
CA LYS A 2 2.57 -7.03 0.70
C LYS A 2 1.62 -7.44 1.82
N GLU A 3 0.61 -8.21 1.48
CA GLU A 3 -0.43 -8.72 2.36
C GLU A 3 -0.28 -10.23 2.45
N LYS A 4 -0.19 -10.77 3.66
CA LYS A 4 -0.10 -12.21 3.88
C LYS A 4 -0.88 -12.64 5.11
N LEU A 5 -1.30 -13.90 5.13
CA LEU A 5 -1.87 -14.55 6.30
C LEU A 5 -0.74 -14.99 7.25
N THR A 6 -1.09 -15.29 8.50
CA THR A 6 -0.16 -15.75 9.52
C THR A 6 0.46 -17.12 9.22
N ASP A 7 -0.17 -17.91 8.34
CA ASP A 7 0.34 -19.19 7.84
C ASP A 7 1.39 -19.02 6.71
N GLY A 8 1.68 -17.79 6.29
CA GLY A 8 2.59 -17.46 5.20
C GLY A 8 1.95 -17.34 3.82
N THR A 9 0.64 -17.60 3.69
CA THR A 9 -0.08 -17.46 2.42
C THR A 9 -0.09 -15.99 1.99
N VAL A 10 0.50 -15.70 0.83
CA VAL A 10 0.54 -14.34 0.27
C VAL A 10 -0.78 -14.04 -0.46
N ILE A 11 -1.50 -13.02 0.00
CA ILE A 11 -2.78 -12.60 -0.55
C ILE A 11 -2.59 -11.59 -1.68
N GLN A 12 -1.64 -10.68 -1.49
CA GLN A 12 -1.26 -9.67 -2.46
C GLN A 12 0.21 -9.31 -2.28
N ASP A 13 0.95 -9.21 -3.38
CA ASP A 13 2.33 -8.71 -3.37
C ASP A 13 2.48 -7.66 -4.48
N MET A 14 2.40 -6.38 -4.09
CA MET A 14 2.58 -5.29 -5.03
C MET A 14 4.06 -5.05 -5.35
N GLU A 15 4.99 -5.44 -4.48
CA GLU A 15 6.42 -5.26 -4.70
C GLU A 15 6.89 -6.16 -5.84
N LEU A 16 6.53 -7.44 -5.82
CA LEU A 16 6.82 -8.38 -6.90
C LEU A 16 6.12 -8.01 -8.22
N SER A 17 4.96 -7.36 -8.13
CA SER A 17 4.21 -6.90 -9.30
C SER A 17 4.76 -5.61 -9.92
N GLY A 18 5.79 -5.00 -9.33
CA GLY A 18 6.35 -3.70 -9.77
C GLY A 18 5.35 -2.54 -9.69
N LYS A 19 4.24 -2.71 -8.97
CA LYS A 19 3.18 -1.70 -8.84
C LYS A 19 3.41 -0.90 -7.57
N VAL A 20 3.83 0.36 -7.73
CA VAL A 20 3.85 1.33 -6.63
C VAL A 20 2.48 2.00 -6.50
N LEU A 21 1.92 1.98 -5.29
CA LEU A 21 0.69 2.70 -4.99
C LEU A 21 1.06 4.14 -4.60
N SER A 22 0.74 5.10 -5.46
CA SER A 22 0.96 6.52 -5.20
C SER A 22 -0.40 7.19 -4.97
N GLN A 23 -0.80 7.30 -3.71
CA GLN A 23 -2.07 7.91 -3.32
C GLN A 23 -1.85 8.86 -2.13
N PRO A 24 -2.70 9.89 -1.93
CA PRO A 24 -2.68 10.73 -0.75
C PRO A 24 -2.86 9.89 0.52
N LEU A 25 -2.23 10.31 1.63
CA LEU A 25 -2.37 9.62 2.92
C LEU A 25 -3.84 9.46 3.34
N SER A 26 -4.72 10.41 2.97
CA SER A 26 -6.15 10.35 3.26
C SER A 26 -6.90 9.17 2.64
N GLU A 27 -6.44 8.67 1.49
CA GLU A 27 -7.05 7.54 0.77
C GLU A 27 -6.68 6.18 1.39
N TYR A 28 -5.62 6.15 2.20
CA TYR A 28 -5.23 4.94 2.91
C TYR A 28 -6.15 4.68 4.11
N PRO A 29 -6.46 3.40 4.40
CA PRO A 29 -7.15 3.02 5.62
C PRO A 29 -6.44 3.59 6.87
N PRO A 30 -7.18 3.99 7.92
CA PRO A 30 -6.61 4.63 9.12
C PRO A 30 -5.42 3.88 9.71
N LEU A 31 -5.47 2.55 9.72
CA LEU A 31 -4.38 1.71 10.18
C LEU A 31 -3.06 1.93 9.41
N PHE A 32 -3.14 1.99 8.08
CA PHE A 32 -1.97 2.27 7.25
C PHE A 32 -1.52 3.72 7.38
N ARG A 33 -2.44 4.66 7.63
CA ARG A 33 -2.08 6.07 7.82
C ARG A 33 -1.17 6.28 9.00
N GLU A 34 -1.51 5.67 10.14
CA GLU A 34 -0.66 5.69 11.33
C GLU A 34 0.68 5.00 11.06
N ALA A 35 0.65 3.84 10.41
CA ALA A 35 1.87 3.12 10.05
C ALA A 35 2.83 3.95 9.17
N ILE A 36 2.29 4.60 8.15
CA ILE A 36 3.03 5.44 7.20
C ILE A 36 3.49 6.73 7.87
N SER A 37 2.73 7.30 8.80
CA SER A 37 3.14 8.52 9.52
C SER A 37 4.38 8.30 10.40
N HIS A 38 4.61 7.07 10.86
CA HIS A 38 5.81 6.66 11.58
C HIS A 38 7.01 6.33 10.67
N LEU A 39 6.79 6.20 9.36
CA LEU A 39 7.83 5.82 8.40
C LEU A 39 8.42 7.04 7.69
N HIS A 40 9.73 7.01 7.48
CA HIS A 40 10.45 7.98 6.65
C HIS A 40 10.63 7.45 5.22
N ASN A 41 11.19 8.27 4.34
CA ASN A 41 11.61 7.86 2.99
C ASN A 41 12.41 6.55 3.03
N HIS A 42 12.07 5.60 2.15
CA HIS A 42 12.68 4.27 2.08
C HIS A 42 12.50 3.38 3.33
N GLY A 43 11.69 3.82 4.30
CA GLY A 43 11.36 3.04 5.48
C GLY A 43 10.47 1.83 5.17
N SER A 44 10.60 0.79 5.98
CA SER A 44 9.73 -0.38 5.94
C SER A 44 9.19 -0.70 7.34
N LEU A 45 7.97 -1.23 7.38
CA LEU A 45 7.31 -1.68 8.61
C LEU A 45 6.55 -2.96 8.33
N THR A 46 6.57 -3.87 9.30
CA THR A 46 5.70 -5.04 9.32
C THR A 46 4.70 -4.89 10.45
N MET A 47 3.42 -5.07 10.14
CA MET A 47 2.34 -4.98 11.12
C MET A 47 1.56 -6.29 11.15
N VAL A 48 1.20 -6.73 12.35
CA VAL A 48 0.26 -7.84 12.58
C VAL A 48 -1.06 -7.22 12.99
N VAL A 49 -2.09 -7.47 12.21
CA VAL A 49 -3.37 -6.77 12.28
C VAL A 49 -4.47 -7.76 12.58
N PRO A 50 -5.16 -7.62 13.73
CA PRO A 50 -6.25 -8.52 14.08
C PRO A 50 -7.41 -8.35 13.09
N PRO A 51 -8.28 -9.37 12.95
CA PRO A 51 -9.40 -9.33 12.00
C PRO A 51 -10.30 -8.11 12.21
N ALA A 52 -10.51 -7.67 13.45
CA ALA A 52 -11.33 -6.50 13.78
C ALA A 52 -10.86 -5.18 13.13
N LEU A 53 -9.57 -5.08 12.76
CA LEU A 53 -8.98 -3.92 12.09
C LEU A 53 -8.62 -4.20 10.61
N ALA A 54 -8.93 -5.41 10.13
CA ALA A 54 -8.68 -5.86 8.75
C ALA A 54 -10.01 -6.25 8.07
N TYR A 55 -10.23 -7.54 7.80
CA TYR A 55 -11.39 -8.05 7.05
C TYR A 55 -12.54 -8.57 7.91
N GLY A 56 -12.42 -8.50 9.23
CA GLY A 56 -13.46 -8.87 10.19
C GLY A 56 -13.96 -10.31 10.08
N GLU A 57 -15.19 -10.53 10.51
CA GLU A 57 -15.87 -11.84 10.47
C GLU A 57 -16.24 -12.26 9.05
N THR A 58 -16.37 -11.32 8.11
CA THR A 58 -16.71 -11.64 6.72
C THR A 58 -15.50 -12.18 5.94
N GLY A 59 -14.28 -11.72 6.27
CA GLY A 59 -13.10 -12.02 5.49
C GLY A 59 -13.14 -11.34 4.11
N TYR A 60 -12.32 -11.84 3.18
CA TYR A 60 -12.33 -11.44 1.77
C TYR A 60 -12.25 -12.68 0.87
N PRO A 61 -13.39 -13.38 0.69
CA PRO A 61 -13.42 -14.61 -0.09
C PRO A 61 -13.04 -14.38 -1.58
N PRO A 62 -12.34 -15.32 -2.22
CA PRO A 62 -11.84 -16.59 -1.69
C PRO A 62 -10.46 -16.50 -1.00
N LYS A 63 -9.89 -15.28 -0.87
CA LYS A 63 -8.49 -15.09 -0.51
C LYS A 63 -8.23 -15.05 0.99
N VAL A 64 -9.08 -14.35 1.75
CA VAL A 64 -8.93 -14.17 3.19
C VAL A 64 -10.11 -14.82 3.90
N PRO A 65 -9.88 -15.77 4.83
CA PRO A 65 -10.96 -16.37 5.58
C PRO A 65 -11.59 -15.41 6.60
N PRO A 66 -12.83 -15.68 7.04
CA PRO A 66 -13.42 -15.08 8.22
C PRO A 66 -12.48 -15.05 9.42
N ASN A 67 -12.44 -13.93 10.15
CA ASN A 67 -11.65 -13.77 11.39
C ASN A 67 -10.14 -14.01 11.23
N ALA A 68 -9.61 -13.86 10.02
CA ALA A 68 -8.18 -14.00 9.76
C ALA A 68 -7.38 -12.81 10.32
N THR A 69 -6.27 -13.12 10.98
CA THR A 69 -5.23 -12.14 11.29
C THR A 69 -4.36 -11.93 10.06
N MET A 70 -4.12 -10.68 9.71
CA MET A 70 -3.35 -10.29 8.54
C MET A 70 -1.98 -9.78 8.95
N ILE A 71 -0.97 -10.07 8.14
CA ILE A 71 0.35 -9.47 8.24
C ILE A 71 0.55 -8.57 7.03
N TYR A 72 0.84 -7.30 7.28
CA TYR A 72 1.10 -6.30 6.26
C TYR A 72 2.55 -5.85 6.31
N GLU A 73 3.23 -5.93 5.18
CA GLU A 73 4.56 -5.38 4.98
C GLU A 73 4.46 -4.14 4.11
N LEU A 74 4.73 -2.99 4.73
CA LEU A 74 4.76 -1.70 4.09
C LEU A 74 6.19 -1.31 3.81
N ARG A 75 6.39 -0.73 2.63
CA ARG A 75 7.64 -0.11 2.22
C ARG A 75 7.30 1.20 1.54
N ILE A 76 7.94 2.26 1.99
CA ILE A 76 7.85 3.57 1.37
C ILE A 76 8.93 3.64 0.31
N ASP A 77 8.55 3.88 -0.94
CA ASP A 77 9.54 4.18 -1.98
C ASP A 77 10.01 5.63 -1.84
N ASN A 78 9.08 6.58 -1.88
CA ASN A 78 9.35 7.99 -1.62
C ASN A 78 8.16 8.63 -0.88
N SER A 79 8.36 9.10 0.36
CA SER A 79 7.37 9.92 1.07
C SER A 79 7.64 11.39 0.76
N GLN A 80 6.86 11.94 -0.17
CA GLN A 80 6.73 13.39 -0.22
C GLN A 80 5.78 13.77 0.91
N ALA A 81 6.34 14.28 2.02
CA ALA A 81 5.55 15.18 2.86
C ALA A 81 4.95 16.26 1.93
N PRO A 82 3.75 16.78 2.17
CA PRO A 82 3.28 17.94 1.43
C PRO A 82 4.24 19.08 1.76
N THR A 83 5.32 19.19 1.00
CA THR A 83 6.08 20.42 0.86
C THR A 83 5.05 21.43 0.45
N LYS A 84 4.78 22.38 1.33
CA LYS A 84 4.00 23.57 1.04
C LYS A 84 4.59 24.19 -0.22
N GLY A 85 4.01 23.85 -1.37
CA GLY A 85 4.51 24.14 -2.71
C GLY A 85 5.55 23.15 -3.24
N ALA A 86 5.13 22.03 -3.84
CA ALA A 86 5.80 21.45 -5.02
C ALA A 86 4.94 20.35 -5.68
N GLN A 87 4.31 20.76 -6.78
CA GLN A 87 4.12 19.99 -8.03
C GLN A 87 3.50 18.59 -7.93
N ALA A 88 2.21 18.56 -8.26
CA ALA A 88 1.56 17.45 -8.94
C ALA A 88 2.49 16.90 -10.03
N VAL A 89 2.95 15.67 -9.84
CA VAL A 89 3.64 14.92 -10.89
C VAL A 89 2.58 14.58 -11.92
N LYS A 90 2.38 15.51 -12.86
CA LYS A 90 1.90 15.19 -14.21
C LYS A 90 2.80 14.06 -14.70
N ARG A 91 2.28 12.84 -14.71
CA ARG A 91 2.82 11.83 -15.63
C ARG A 91 2.33 12.23 -17.00
N GLU A 92 3.08 13.14 -17.59
CA GLU A 92 2.99 13.48 -19.00
C GLU A 92 3.19 12.18 -19.78
N ALA A 93 2.15 11.84 -20.53
CA ALA A 93 2.25 10.90 -21.63
C ALA A 93 3.41 11.36 -22.53
N GLY A 94 4.43 10.53 -22.63
CA GLY A 94 5.49 10.67 -23.63
C GLY A 94 4.86 10.64 -25.02
N THR A 95 4.80 11.82 -25.61
CA THR A 95 4.46 12.11 -27.00
C THR A 95 5.67 11.77 -27.89
N ALA A 96 5.43 11.20 -29.08
CA ALA A 96 5.89 11.72 -30.38
C ALA A 96 6.29 10.64 -31.41
N GLY A 97 5.84 10.87 -32.65
CA GLY A 97 6.20 10.20 -33.90
C GLY A 97 4.92 9.81 -34.63
N GLY A 98 4.34 10.58 -35.56
CA GLY A 98 4.93 11.50 -36.52
C GLY A 98 4.31 11.12 -37.87
N GLN A 99 3.60 12.06 -38.50
CA GLN A 99 2.99 11.90 -39.82
C GLN A 99 4.05 11.63 -40.90
N GLY A 100 3.67 10.82 -41.89
CA GLY A 100 4.39 10.59 -43.14
C GLY A 100 3.59 9.66 -44.04
#